data_AF-A0A3P9LTR7-F1
#
_entry.id   AF-A0A3P9LTR7-F1
#
_cell.length_a   1.000
_cell.length_b   1.000
_cell.length_c   1.000
_cell.angle_alpha   90.00
_cell.angle_beta   90.00
_cell.angle_gamma   90.00
#
_symmetry.space_group_name_H-M   'P 1'
#
loop_
_entity.id
_entity.type
_entity.pdbx_description
1 polymer ?
#
loop_
_entity_poly.entity_id
_entity_poly.type
_entity_poly.pdbx_seq_one_letter_code
_entity_poly.pdbx_strand_id
1 'polypeptide(L)'
;IAQLSNTRSMDVVVHLKSIFARHGIPQVLVTDNGPQFSGSHFQAFAACYGFEHVTFVETWEAERAVQTIKRLLKKSSDPYRALLAYRATPLQNGYSPAELLMGRRLRTTVPALPSLLDPALPDYHTLGAKEREKRWRDARTSDKRHKARNLEPLVPGQEVWITDARAQGTVISAHEAPRSYRIKVPQGTLIRNRHHLVSMQTDGLPSALHFLKSLPPSLA
;
A
#
# COMPACT_ATOMS: atom_id res chain seq x y z
N ILE A 1 0.48 22.71 -6.99
CA ILE A 1 0.63 21.28 -7.35
C ILE A 1 2.03 21.14 -7.92
N ALA A 2 2.78 20.11 -7.54
CA ALA A 2 4.12 19.89 -8.06
C ALA A 2 4.00 18.97 -9.28
N GLN A 3 4.27 19.49 -10.47
CA GLN A 3 4.23 18.72 -11.70
C GLN A 3 5.62 18.15 -11.98
N LEU A 4 5.72 16.82 -11.99
CA LEU A 4 6.91 16.10 -12.42
C LEU A 4 6.87 15.97 -13.94
N SER A 5 7.81 16.62 -14.64
CA SER A 5 8.03 16.45 -16.08
C SER A 5 8.80 15.17 -16.41
N ASN A 6 9.64 14.72 -15.47
CA ASN A 6 10.40 13.49 -15.57
C ASN A 6 10.42 12.79 -14.20
N THR A 7 10.59 11.47 -14.20
CA THR A 7 10.62 10.62 -13.01
C THR A 7 12.05 10.28 -12.58
N ARG A 8 13.08 11.01 -13.03
CA ARG A 8 14.46 10.78 -12.58
C ARG A 8 14.58 11.07 -11.08
N SER A 9 15.46 10.35 -10.40
CA SER A 9 15.71 10.52 -8.96
C SER A 9 15.94 11.98 -8.57
N MET A 10 16.72 12.72 -9.36
CA MET A 10 17.05 14.12 -9.06
C MET A 10 15.82 15.05 -9.09
N ASP A 11 14.92 14.86 -10.06
CA ASP A 11 13.70 15.66 -10.20
C ASP A 11 12.73 15.36 -9.04
N VAL A 12 12.61 14.08 -8.69
CA VAL A 12 11.81 13.64 -7.53
C VAL A 12 12.35 14.21 -6.22
N VAL A 13 13.67 14.19 -6.03
CA VAL A 13 14.33 14.73 -4.83
C VAL A 13 14.05 16.22 -4.68
N VAL A 14 14.09 17.02 -5.75
CA VAL A 14 13.77 18.46 -5.68
C VAL A 14 12.34 18.68 -5.14
N HIS A 15 11.37 17.89 -5.60
CA HIS A 15 10.01 17.99 -5.10
C HIS A 15 9.86 17.49 -3.66
N LEU A 16 10.56 16.42 -3.27
CA LEU A 16 10.57 15.95 -1.88
C LEU A 16 11.15 17.02 -0.95
N LYS A 17 12.24 17.69 -1.33
CA LYS A 17 12.79 18.82 -0.58
C LYS A 17 11.75 19.93 -0.34
N SER A 18 10.96 20.27 -1.35
CA SER A 18 9.87 21.24 -1.23
C SER A 18 8.73 20.77 -0.29
N ILE A 19 8.47 19.46 -0.21
CA ILE A 19 7.51 18.88 0.73
C ILE A 19 8.08 18.92 2.14
N PHE A 20 9.33 18.50 2.33
CA PHE A 20 10.01 18.48 3.62
C PHE A 20 10.18 19.88 4.21
N ALA A 21 10.45 20.89 3.37
CA ALA A 21 10.50 22.28 3.80
C ALA A 21 9.16 22.80 4.38
N ARG A 22 8.02 22.21 3.96
CA ARG A 22 6.68 22.61 4.43
C ARG A 22 6.18 21.80 5.63
N HIS A 23 6.58 20.54 5.73
CA HIS A 23 6.00 19.59 6.70
C HIS A 23 7.02 18.99 7.67
N GLY A 24 8.30 19.30 7.49
CA GLY A 24 9.40 18.66 8.21
C GLY A 24 9.96 17.45 7.44
N ILE A 25 11.18 17.06 7.81
CA ILE A 25 11.83 15.85 7.33
C ILE A 25 11.21 14.66 8.08
N PRO A 26 10.74 13.62 7.39
CA PRO A 26 10.19 12.44 8.05
C PRO A 26 11.30 11.64 8.74
N GLN A 27 10.96 10.86 9.77
CA GLN A 27 11.90 9.88 10.33
C GLN A 27 12.10 8.69 9.38
N VAL A 28 11.01 8.22 8.77
CA VAL A 28 11.00 7.10 7.82
C VAL A 28 10.24 7.51 6.56
N LEU A 29 10.84 7.31 5.39
CA LEU A 29 10.20 7.44 4.09
C LEU A 29 10.04 6.05 3.47
N VAL A 30 8.80 5.65 3.21
CA VAL A 30 8.49 4.39 2.54
C VAL A 30 8.17 4.67 1.07
N THR A 31 8.85 3.98 0.15
CA THR A 31 8.59 4.07 -1.29
C THR A 31 8.39 2.69 -1.92
N ASP A 32 7.93 2.66 -3.17
CA ASP A 32 8.04 1.44 -3.98
C ASP A 32 9.50 1.17 -4.39
N ASN A 33 9.73 0.04 -5.05
CA ASN A 33 11.01 -0.33 -5.64
C ASN A 33 11.26 0.35 -7.01
N GLY A 34 10.66 1.53 -7.25
CA GLY A 34 10.84 2.27 -8.48
C GLY A 34 12.31 2.68 -8.71
N PRO A 35 12.77 2.74 -9.97
CA PRO A 35 14.17 3.08 -10.31
C PRO A 35 14.60 4.45 -9.78
N GLN A 36 13.65 5.36 -9.59
CA GLN A 36 13.88 6.68 -9.04
C GLN A 36 14.28 6.67 -7.55
N PHE A 37 13.94 5.61 -6.82
CA PHE A 37 14.19 5.47 -5.39
C PHE A 37 15.33 4.50 -5.08
N SER A 38 15.64 3.56 -5.98
CA SER A 38 16.66 2.52 -5.74
C SER A 38 18.10 2.93 -6.08
N GLY A 39 18.29 4.10 -6.71
CA GLY A 39 19.61 4.58 -7.10
C GLY A 39 20.44 5.20 -5.96
N SER A 40 21.77 5.22 -6.13
CA SER A 40 22.73 5.82 -5.18
C SER A 40 22.43 7.29 -4.87
N HIS A 41 21.87 8.03 -5.83
CA HIS A 41 21.50 9.43 -5.64
C HIS A 41 20.42 9.61 -4.56
N PHE A 42 19.43 8.71 -4.52
CA PHE A 42 18.36 8.76 -3.52
C PHE A 42 18.86 8.33 -2.15
N GLN A 43 19.74 7.32 -2.09
CA GLN A 43 20.41 6.90 -0.86
C GLN A 43 21.25 8.04 -0.27
N ALA A 44 22.02 8.76 -1.10
CA ALA A 44 22.79 9.92 -0.65
C ALA A 44 21.88 11.05 -0.14
N PHE A 45 20.72 11.26 -0.77
CA PHE A 45 19.72 12.21 -0.29
C PHE A 45 19.16 11.81 1.08
N ALA A 46 18.81 10.53 1.27
CA ALA A 46 18.32 10.00 2.55
C ALA A 46 19.34 10.18 3.67
N ALA A 47 20.60 9.82 3.41
CA ALA A 47 21.70 9.99 4.36
C ALA A 47 21.95 11.47 4.71
N CYS A 48 21.93 12.36 3.70
CA CYS A 48 22.16 13.79 3.89
C CYS A 48 21.05 14.47 4.71
N TYR A 49 19.78 14.07 4.49
CA TYR A 49 18.64 14.62 5.24
C TYR A 49 18.37 13.88 6.55
N GLY A 50 19.03 12.75 6.80
CA GLY A 50 18.95 12.01 8.06
C GLY A 50 17.64 11.24 8.26
N PHE A 51 17.03 10.73 7.17
CA PHE A 51 15.83 9.89 7.26
C PHE A 51 16.11 8.45 6.81
N GLU A 52 15.39 7.50 7.40
CA GLU A 52 15.43 6.10 7.00
C GLU A 52 14.61 5.91 5.71
N HIS A 53 15.21 5.32 4.68
CA HIS A 53 14.52 4.98 3.45
C HIS A 53 14.23 3.49 3.39
N VAL A 54 12.94 3.13 3.38
CA VAL A 54 12.47 1.76 3.28
C VAL A 54 11.76 1.57 1.95
N THR A 55 12.13 0.54 1.19
CA THR A 55 11.39 0.17 -0.02
C THR A 55 10.48 -1.02 0.26
N PHE A 56 9.20 -0.89 -0.11
CA PHE A 56 8.21 -1.94 0.11
C PHE A 56 7.36 -2.15 -1.15
N VAL A 57 7.10 -3.41 -1.48
CA VAL A 57 6.42 -3.81 -2.71
C VAL A 57 4.93 -3.48 -2.72
N GLU A 58 4.30 -3.27 -1.56
CA GLU A 58 2.84 -3.18 -1.44
C GLU A 58 2.43 -1.95 -0.62
N THR A 59 2.50 -0.76 -1.22
CA THR A 59 2.02 0.48 -0.59
C THR A 59 0.54 0.74 -0.90
N TRP A 60 -0.34 -0.23 -0.59
CA TRP A 60 -1.78 -0.13 -0.91
C TRP A 60 -2.45 1.16 -0.41
N GLU A 61 -1.98 1.69 0.73
CA GLU A 61 -2.47 2.97 1.26
C GLU A 61 -2.15 4.14 0.32
N ALA A 62 -0.93 4.17 -0.23
CA ALA A 62 -0.52 5.15 -1.23
C ALA A 62 -1.33 4.98 -2.53
N GLU A 63 -1.56 3.76 -2.99
CA GLU A 63 -2.36 3.49 -4.20
C GLU A 63 -3.80 3.99 -4.05
N ARG A 64 -4.44 3.72 -2.90
CA ARG A 64 -5.81 4.21 -2.63
C ARG A 64 -5.86 5.73 -2.53
N ALA A 65 -4.84 6.36 -1.95
CA ALA A 65 -4.72 7.80 -1.91
C ALA A 65 -4.60 8.37 -3.34
N VAL A 66 -3.71 7.81 -4.17
CA VAL A 66 -3.55 8.20 -5.59
C VAL A 66 -4.86 8.03 -6.36
N GLN A 67 -5.58 6.93 -6.19
CA GLN A 67 -6.88 6.71 -6.84
C GLN A 67 -7.91 7.76 -6.43
N THR A 68 -7.91 8.17 -5.17
CA THR A 68 -8.81 9.21 -4.65
C THR A 68 -8.49 10.57 -5.26
N ILE A 69 -7.22 10.95 -5.28
CA ILE A 69 -6.76 12.20 -5.90
C ILE A 69 -7.01 12.20 -7.41
N LYS A 70 -6.74 11.10 -8.14
CA LYS A 70 -7.06 11.00 -9.57
C LYS A 70 -8.55 11.22 -9.86
N ARG A 71 -9.44 10.59 -9.07
CA ARG A 71 -10.89 10.78 -9.20
C ARG A 71 -11.31 12.22 -8.90
N LEU A 72 -10.70 12.84 -7.89
CA LEU A 72 -10.95 14.22 -7.52
C LEU A 72 -10.55 15.19 -8.65
N LEU A 73 -9.33 15.02 -9.19
CA LEU A 73 -8.81 15.85 -10.27
C LEU A 73 -9.60 15.67 -11.58
N LYS A 74 -10.09 14.46 -11.88
CA LYS A 74 -10.94 14.22 -13.06
C LYS A 74 -12.29 14.93 -12.97
N LYS A 75 -12.80 15.18 -11.77
CA LYS A 75 -14.13 15.78 -11.52
C LYS A 75 -14.11 17.30 -11.39
N SER A 76 -12.94 17.94 -11.34
CA SER A 76 -12.82 19.36 -11.07
C SER A 76 -11.95 20.06 -12.11
N SER A 77 -12.42 21.19 -12.61
CA SER A 77 -11.63 22.09 -13.48
C SER A 77 -10.57 22.87 -12.70
N ASP A 78 -10.79 23.11 -11.40
CA ASP A 78 -9.84 23.77 -10.51
C ASP A 78 -9.23 22.75 -9.53
N PRO A 79 -8.05 22.21 -9.84
CA PRO A 79 -7.43 21.18 -9.01
C PRO A 79 -6.98 21.71 -7.65
N TYR A 80 -6.74 23.01 -7.51
CA TYR A 80 -6.34 23.62 -6.23
C TYR A 80 -7.52 23.71 -5.28
N ARG A 81 -8.68 24.17 -5.77
CA ARG A 81 -9.92 24.19 -4.98
C ARG A 81 -10.39 22.78 -4.62
N ALA A 82 -10.22 21.83 -5.53
CA ALA A 82 -10.53 20.42 -5.26
C ALA A 82 -9.67 19.85 -4.13
N LEU A 83 -8.35 20.09 -4.16
CA LEU A 83 -7.42 19.67 -3.10
C LEU A 83 -7.70 20.37 -1.77
N LEU A 84 -8.06 21.65 -1.78
CA LEU A 84 -8.48 22.37 -0.58
C LEU A 84 -9.73 21.73 0.04
N ALA A 85 -10.74 21.45 -0.78
CA ALA A 85 -11.96 20.77 -0.33
C ALA A 85 -11.64 19.40 0.27
N TYR A 86 -10.86 18.56 -0.42
CA TYR A 86 -10.46 17.26 0.10
C TYR A 86 -9.75 17.35 1.47
N ARG A 87 -8.85 18.31 1.63
CA ARG A 87 -8.13 18.52 2.89
C ARG A 87 -9.02 19.01 4.02
N ALA A 88 -10.13 19.69 3.72
CA ALA A 88 -11.06 20.24 4.70
C ALA A 88 -12.26 19.32 4.99
N THR A 89 -12.53 18.33 4.15
CA THR A 89 -13.65 17.40 4.34
C THR A 89 -13.31 16.33 5.37
N PRO A 90 -14.13 16.16 6.43
CA PRO A 90 -13.96 15.08 7.40
C PRO A 90 -13.97 13.69 6.75
N LEU A 91 -13.05 12.84 7.19
CA LEU A 91 -13.04 11.41 6.86
C LEU A 91 -14.06 10.68 7.75
N GLN A 92 -14.20 9.36 7.55
CA GLN A 92 -15.12 8.53 8.35
C GLN A 92 -14.79 8.51 9.85
N ASN A 93 -13.57 8.87 10.25
CA ASN A 93 -13.17 9.01 11.64
C ASN A 93 -13.65 10.34 12.28
N GLY A 94 -14.19 11.27 11.48
CA GLY A 94 -14.70 12.57 11.90
C GLY A 94 -13.73 13.74 11.77
N TYR A 95 -12.47 13.48 11.40
CA TYR A 95 -11.45 14.50 11.20
C TYR A 95 -11.07 14.62 9.73
N SER A 96 -10.83 15.85 9.28
CA SER A 96 -10.30 16.12 7.95
C SER A 96 -8.78 15.88 7.88
N PRO A 97 -8.22 15.63 6.69
CA PRO A 97 -6.77 15.50 6.54
C PRO A 97 -5.99 16.72 7.08
N ALA A 98 -6.55 17.92 6.98
CA ALA A 98 -5.94 19.13 7.53
C ALA A 98 -5.92 19.15 9.05
N GLU A 99 -7.00 18.71 9.71
CA GLU A 99 -7.04 18.62 11.16
C GLU A 99 -6.02 17.60 11.67
N LEU A 100 -5.92 16.44 11.00
CA LEU A 100 -4.97 15.39 11.37
C LEU A 100 -3.50 15.82 11.17
N LEU A 101 -3.21 16.58 10.11
CA LEU A 101 -1.85 16.98 9.76
C LEU A 101 -1.41 18.29 10.43
N MET A 102 -2.31 19.26 10.59
CA MET A 102 -2.00 20.63 11.01
C MET A 102 -2.71 21.07 12.29
N GLY A 103 -3.57 20.22 12.89
CA GLY A 103 -4.29 20.56 14.11
C GLY A 103 -5.31 21.69 13.96
N ARG A 104 -5.79 21.95 12.74
CA ARG A 104 -6.77 23.01 12.48
C ARG A 104 -7.60 22.75 11.23
N ARG A 105 -8.78 23.36 11.17
CA ARG A 105 -9.61 23.39 9.95
C ARG A 105 -9.11 24.45 8.97
N LEU A 106 -9.26 24.16 7.68
CA LEU A 106 -8.99 25.12 6.62
C LEU A 106 -10.26 25.88 6.26
N ARG A 107 -10.14 27.21 6.09
CA ARG A 107 -11.23 28.01 5.54
C ARG A 107 -11.42 27.64 4.07
N THR A 108 -12.66 27.35 3.68
CA THR A 108 -13.03 27.05 2.29
C THR A 108 -14.04 28.07 1.78
N THR A 109 -14.55 27.87 0.56
CA THR A 109 -15.65 28.69 0.02
C THR A 109 -17.01 28.34 0.65
N VAL A 110 -17.11 27.23 1.38
CA VAL A 110 -18.31 26.88 2.13
C VAL A 110 -18.31 27.67 3.44
N PRO A 111 -19.41 28.39 3.76
CA PRO A 111 -19.53 29.11 5.03
C PRO A 111 -19.35 28.16 6.22
N ALA A 112 -18.57 28.58 7.21
CA ALA A 112 -18.36 27.88 8.45
C ALA A 112 -18.39 28.88 9.61
N LEU A 113 -18.77 28.39 10.79
CA LEU A 113 -18.71 29.20 12.01
C LEU A 113 -17.24 29.56 12.31
N PRO A 114 -16.94 30.82 12.67
CA PRO A 114 -15.57 31.25 12.98
C PRO A 114 -14.89 30.39 14.05
N SER A 115 -15.63 29.98 15.09
CA SER A 115 -15.12 29.13 16.18
C SER A 115 -14.64 27.75 15.72
N LEU A 116 -15.06 27.27 14.55
CA LEU A 116 -14.58 26.01 13.99
C LEU A 116 -13.21 26.14 13.33
N LEU A 117 -12.73 27.37 13.09
CA LEU A 117 -11.43 27.64 12.49
C LEU A 117 -10.33 27.78 13.55
N ASP A 118 -10.70 27.85 14.83
CA ASP A 118 -9.76 27.87 15.94
C ASP A 118 -8.96 26.54 15.95
N PRO A 119 -7.62 26.60 16.07
CA PRO A 119 -6.80 25.40 16.13
C PRO A 119 -7.18 24.52 17.33
N ALA A 120 -7.36 23.24 17.08
CA ALA A 120 -7.65 22.23 18.08
C ALA A 120 -7.03 20.90 17.65
N LEU A 121 -6.24 20.29 18.54
CA LEU A 121 -5.69 18.97 18.26
C LEU A 121 -6.80 17.91 18.30
N PRO A 122 -6.74 16.90 17.41
CA PRO A 122 -7.61 15.74 17.50
C PRO A 122 -7.45 15.04 18.85
N ASP A 123 -8.54 14.47 19.37
CA ASP A 123 -8.45 13.53 20.46
C ASP A 123 -7.92 12.20 19.90
N TYR A 124 -6.62 11.99 20.07
CA TYR A 124 -5.93 10.82 19.53
C TYR A 124 -6.41 9.50 20.14
N HIS A 125 -6.97 9.51 21.36
CA HIS A 125 -7.48 8.29 21.99
C HIS A 125 -8.77 7.83 21.29
N THR A 126 -9.74 8.73 21.13
CA THR A 126 -10.99 8.41 20.44
C THR A 126 -10.79 8.18 18.94
N LEU A 127 -9.89 8.95 18.30
CA LEU A 127 -9.46 8.72 16.93
C LEU A 127 -8.90 7.30 16.75
N GLY A 128 -7.94 6.91 17.59
CA GLY A 128 -7.32 5.59 17.52
C GLY A 128 -8.34 4.45 17.73
N ALA A 129 -9.30 4.62 18.65
CA ALA A 129 -10.38 3.65 18.84
C ALA A 129 -11.26 3.50 17.60
N LYS A 130 -11.70 4.62 17.00
CA LYS A 130 -12.51 4.62 15.77
C LYS A 130 -11.78 3.99 14.59
N GLU A 131 -10.48 4.29 14.41
CA GLU A 131 -9.70 3.74 13.32
C GLU A 131 -9.46 2.24 13.48
N ARG A 132 -9.19 1.76 14.70
CA ARG A 132 -9.08 0.32 14.99
C ARG A 132 -10.38 -0.41 14.70
N GLU A 133 -11.51 0.11 15.18
CA GLU A 133 -12.82 -0.48 14.96
C GLU A 133 -13.16 -0.53 13.45
N LYS A 134 -12.90 0.56 12.73
CA LYS A 134 -13.09 0.61 11.28
C LYS A 134 -12.20 -0.41 10.56
N ARG A 135 -10.90 -0.48 10.90
CA ARG A 135 -9.97 -1.45 10.30
C ARG A 135 -10.44 -2.89 10.52
N TRP A 136 -10.93 -3.20 11.73
CA TRP A 136 -11.50 -4.50 12.05
C TRP A 136 -12.75 -4.81 11.23
N ARG A 137 -13.69 -3.85 11.10
CA ARG A 137 -14.90 -4.01 10.27
C ARG A 137 -14.57 -4.19 8.79
N ASP A 138 -13.65 -3.39 8.26
CA ASP A 138 -13.20 -3.47 6.88
C ASP A 138 -12.52 -4.82 6.58
N ALA A 139 -11.63 -5.26 7.47
CA ALA A 139 -10.98 -6.57 7.37
C ALA A 139 -12.00 -7.71 7.37
N ARG A 140 -12.89 -7.75 8.37
CA ARG A 140 -13.94 -8.77 8.48
C ARG A 140 -14.85 -8.81 7.25
N THR A 141 -15.23 -7.64 6.73
CA THR A 141 -16.09 -7.54 5.54
C THR A 141 -15.34 -8.02 4.30
N SER A 142 -14.07 -7.64 4.16
CA SER A 142 -13.20 -8.09 3.07
C SER A 142 -13.02 -9.61 3.11
N ASP A 143 -12.69 -10.17 4.28
CA ASP A 143 -12.46 -11.60 4.46
C ASP A 143 -13.73 -12.40 4.12
N LYS A 144 -14.89 -11.94 4.61
CA LYS A 144 -16.19 -12.55 4.28
C LYS A 144 -16.47 -12.49 2.78
N ARG A 145 -16.25 -11.34 2.14
CA ARG A 145 -16.53 -11.13 0.70
C ARG A 145 -15.62 -11.98 -0.19
N HIS A 146 -14.35 -12.07 0.15
CA HIS A 146 -13.36 -12.83 -0.63
C HIS A 146 -13.25 -14.30 -0.19
N LYS A 147 -14.11 -14.74 0.74
CA LYS A 147 -14.08 -16.09 1.34
C LYS A 147 -12.66 -16.44 1.80
N ALA A 148 -11.98 -15.48 2.42
CA ALA A 148 -10.60 -15.64 2.85
C ALA A 148 -10.49 -16.84 3.80
N ARG A 149 -9.46 -17.64 3.59
CA ARG A 149 -9.13 -18.81 4.41
C ARG A 149 -7.70 -18.66 4.89
N ASN A 150 -7.44 -19.10 6.11
CA ASN A 150 -6.07 -19.29 6.55
C ASN A 150 -5.50 -20.47 5.77
N LEU A 151 -4.41 -20.21 5.05
CA LEU A 151 -3.68 -21.24 4.33
C LEU A 151 -2.62 -21.81 5.25
N GLU A 152 -2.53 -23.13 5.30
CA GLU A 152 -1.53 -23.84 6.12
C GLU A 152 -0.11 -23.35 5.80
N PRO A 153 0.73 -23.06 6.81
CA PRO A 153 2.12 -22.70 6.58
C PRO A 153 2.86 -23.74 5.74
N LEU A 154 3.79 -23.28 4.90
CA LEU A 154 4.63 -24.18 4.10
C LEU A 154 5.93 -24.46 4.84
N VAL A 155 6.43 -25.69 4.72
CA VAL A 155 7.70 -26.08 5.33
C VAL A 155 8.85 -26.01 4.30
N PRO A 156 10.08 -25.68 4.74
CA PRO A 156 11.27 -25.82 3.90
C PRO A 156 11.36 -27.22 3.26
N GLY A 157 11.70 -27.27 1.97
CA GLY A 157 11.78 -28.49 1.17
C GLY A 157 10.47 -28.90 0.48
N GLN A 158 9.34 -28.27 0.80
CA GLN A 158 8.06 -28.60 0.18
C GLN A 158 8.00 -28.16 -1.28
N GLU A 159 7.53 -29.04 -2.17
CA GLU A 159 7.27 -28.69 -3.57
C GLU A 159 5.95 -27.95 -3.71
N VAL A 160 6.00 -26.85 -4.47
CA VAL A 160 4.84 -25.97 -4.67
C VAL A 160 4.69 -25.57 -6.14
N TRP A 161 3.44 -25.44 -6.56
CA TRP A 161 3.06 -24.78 -7.79
C TRP A 161 2.84 -23.28 -7.51
N ILE A 162 3.52 -22.44 -8.29
CA ILE A 162 3.43 -20.99 -8.24
C ILE A 162 2.41 -20.53 -9.28
N THR A 163 1.24 -20.07 -8.84
CA THR A 163 0.09 -19.81 -9.73
C THR A 163 0.29 -18.61 -10.66
N ASP A 164 0.90 -17.52 -10.17
CA ASP A 164 1.13 -16.29 -10.95
C ASP A 164 2.28 -16.43 -11.96
N ALA A 165 3.33 -17.16 -11.59
CA ALA A 165 4.48 -17.46 -12.46
C ALA A 165 4.25 -18.69 -13.35
N ARG A 166 3.18 -19.48 -13.10
CA ARG A 166 2.89 -20.76 -13.78
C ARG A 166 4.10 -21.70 -13.80
N ALA A 167 4.78 -21.80 -12.65
CA ALA A 167 6.03 -22.53 -12.52
C ALA A 167 6.04 -23.39 -11.26
N GLN A 168 6.86 -24.44 -11.26
CA GLN A 168 7.15 -25.24 -10.07
C GLN A 168 8.35 -24.66 -9.33
N GLY A 169 8.36 -24.85 -8.01
CA GLY A 169 9.50 -24.52 -7.19
C GLY A 169 9.48 -25.22 -5.84
N THR A 170 10.57 -25.06 -5.10
CA THR A 170 10.75 -25.66 -3.77
C THR A 170 10.85 -24.57 -2.72
N VAL A 171 10.11 -24.72 -1.62
CA VAL A 171 10.15 -23.77 -0.51
C VAL A 171 11.52 -23.82 0.15
N ILE A 172 12.21 -22.69 0.24
CA ILE A 172 13.49 -22.56 0.95
C ILE A 172 13.23 -22.21 2.41
N SER A 173 12.46 -21.14 2.64
CA SER A 173 12.14 -20.64 3.98
C SER A 173 10.97 -19.66 3.95
N ALA A 174 10.41 -19.36 5.13
CA ALA A 174 9.63 -18.14 5.31
C ALA A 174 10.49 -16.90 5.02
N HIS A 175 9.84 -15.83 4.56
CA HIS A 175 10.44 -14.52 4.35
C HIS A 175 10.11 -13.59 5.53
N GLU A 176 10.89 -12.54 5.73
CA GLU A 176 10.63 -11.50 6.74
C GLU A 176 9.29 -10.78 6.51
N ALA A 177 8.89 -10.67 5.24
CA ALA A 177 7.60 -10.10 4.87
C ALA A 177 6.45 -11.07 5.27
N PRO A 178 5.36 -10.57 5.89
CA PRO A 178 4.25 -11.40 6.33
C PRO A 178 3.69 -12.29 5.22
N ARG A 179 3.40 -13.55 5.55
CA ARG A 179 2.79 -14.55 4.65
C ARG A 179 3.58 -14.77 3.35
N SER A 180 4.87 -14.45 3.32
CA SER A 180 5.71 -14.59 2.12
C SER A 180 6.79 -15.64 2.32
N TYR A 181 7.19 -16.31 1.24
CA TYR A 181 8.17 -17.39 1.24
C TYR A 181 9.22 -17.17 0.15
N ARG A 182 10.46 -17.61 0.43
CA ARG A 182 11.53 -17.73 -0.58
C ARG A 182 11.40 -19.08 -1.26
N ILE A 183 11.24 -19.08 -2.58
CA ILE A 183 11.04 -20.27 -3.40
C ILE A 183 12.19 -20.42 -4.37
N LYS A 184 12.82 -21.60 -4.40
CA LYS A 184 13.82 -21.97 -5.40
C LYS A 184 13.11 -22.36 -6.69
N VAL A 185 13.49 -21.72 -7.79
CA VAL A 185 13.04 -22.06 -9.15
C VAL A 185 14.26 -22.29 -10.04
N PRO A 186 14.12 -22.91 -11.23
CA PRO A 186 15.27 -23.17 -12.11
C PRO A 186 16.07 -21.91 -12.47
N GLN A 187 15.39 -20.78 -12.60
CA GLN A 187 15.97 -19.49 -13.00
C GLN A 187 16.51 -18.66 -11.82
N GLY A 188 16.47 -19.17 -10.59
CA GLY A 188 16.96 -18.45 -9.40
C GLY A 188 16.07 -18.63 -8.18
N THR A 189 15.80 -17.53 -7.49
CA THR A 189 14.96 -17.51 -6.28
C THR A 189 13.88 -16.46 -6.44
N LEU A 190 12.64 -16.81 -6.12
CA LEU A 190 11.50 -15.90 -6.11
C LEU A 190 10.99 -15.70 -4.69
N ILE A 191 10.48 -14.50 -4.40
CA ILE A 191 9.71 -14.23 -3.19
C ILE A 191 8.24 -14.15 -3.59
N ARG A 192 7.41 -14.99 -2.96
CA ARG A 192 5.99 -15.08 -3.26
C ARG A 192 5.13 -15.21 -2.02
N ASN A 193 3.96 -14.55 -2.05
CA ASN A 193 2.96 -14.64 -1.00
C ASN A 193 2.31 -16.03 -1.01
N ARG A 194 1.98 -16.55 0.18
CA ARG A 194 1.39 -17.86 0.43
C ARG A 194 0.18 -18.17 -0.45
N HIS A 195 -0.64 -17.18 -0.80
CA HIS A 195 -1.82 -17.40 -1.64
C HIS A 195 -1.51 -17.76 -3.10
N HIS A 196 -0.28 -17.52 -3.57
CA HIS A 196 0.17 -17.89 -4.92
C HIS A 196 0.83 -19.28 -4.94
N LEU A 197 0.98 -19.93 -3.78
CA LEU A 197 1.71 -21.18 -3.63
C LEU A 197 0.72 -22.30 -3.31
N VAL A 198 0.69 -23.33 -4.15
CA VAL A 198 -0.14 -24.52 -3.95
C VAL A 198 0.78 -25.69 -3.67
N SER A 199 0.61 -26.38 -2.54
CA SER A 199 1.40 -27.59 -2.23
C SER A 199 1.16 -28.64 -3.31
N MET A 200 2.24 -29.21 -3.83
CA MET A 200 2.23 -30.33 -4.77
C MET A 200 2.34 -31.69 -4.06
N GLN A 201 2.67 -31.69 -2.77
CA GLN A 201 2.73 -32.92 -1.97
C GLN A 201 1.31 -33.47 -1.76
N THR A 202 1.07 -34.65 -2.31
CA THR A 202 -0.09 -35.51 -2.06
C THR A 202 0.11 -36.22 -0.72
N ASP A 203 -0.40 -35.64 0.37
CA ASP A 203 -0.70 -36.44 1.56
C ASP A 203 -1.93 -37.31 1.25
N GLY A 204 -1.80 -38.62 1.49
CA GLY A 204 -2.69 -39.65 0.94
C GLY A 204 -4.18 -39.49 1.24
N LEU A 205 -4.96 -39.08 0.23
CA LEU A 205 -6.23 -39.62 -0.30
C LEU A 205 -6.88 -38.58 -1.26
N PRO A 206 -7.74 -38.99 -2.22
CA PRO A 206 -7.38 -38.90 -3.62
C PRO A 206 -7.79 -37.60 -4.33
N SER A 207 -6.93 -37.26 -5.31
CA SER A 207 -7.28 -36.80 -6.65
C SER A 207 -7.11 -35.32 -6.97
N ALA A 208 -5.91 -35.03 -7.49
CA ALA A 208 -5.62 -33.89 -8.36
C ALA A 208 -6.44 -33.86 -9.68
N LEU A 209 -7.36 -34.81 -9.92
CA LEU A 209 -8.24 -34.80 -11.11
C LEU A 209 -9.46 -33.87 -10.99
N HIS A 210 -9.68 -33.19 -9.87
CA HIS A 210 -10.84 -32.30 -9.74
C HIS A 210 -10.61 -30.88 -10.30
N PHE A 211 -9.36 -30.46 -10.53
CA PHE A 211 -9.06 -29.13 -11.08
C PHE A 211 -8.79 -29.11 -12.60
N LEU A 212 -8.45 -30.25 -13.20
CA LEU A 212 -8.32 -30.36 -14.67
C LEU A 212 -9.66 -30.52 -15.39
N LYS A 213 -10.77 -30.73 -14.67
CA LYS A 213 -12.12 -30.83 -15.25
C LYS A 213 -12.88 -29.50 -15.40
N SER A 214 -12.28 -28.37 -15.01
CA SER A 214 -12.91 -27.04 -15.12
C SER A 214 -12.32 -26.15 -16.22
N LEU A 215 -11.51 -26.70 -17.12
CA LEU A 215 -11.07 -25.98 -18.31
C LEU A 215 -12.07 -26.22 -19.46
N PRO A 216 -12.57 -25.16 -20.13
CA PRO A 216 -13.46 -25.33 -21.28
C PRO A 216 -12.70 -26.00 -22.44
N PRO A 217 -13.34 -26.93 -23.18
CA PRO A 217 -12.74 -27.55 -24.34
C PRO A 217 -12.85 -26.59 -25.53
N SER A 218 -11.79 -25.83 -25.77
CA SER A 218 -11.54 -25.29 -27.10
C SER A 218 -10.04 -25.30 -27.36
N LEU A 219 -9.66 -25.98 -28.45
CA LEU A 219 -8.32 -26.22 -29.00
C LEU A 219 -7.67 -27.54 -28.52
N ALA A 220 -8.22 -28.64 -29.04
CA ALA A 220 -7.37 -29.64 -29.69
C ALA A 220 -6.94 -29.11 -31.06
#